data_AF-A0A6P0YGH5-F1
#
_entry.id   AF-A0A6P0YGH5-F1
#
_cell.length_a   1.000
_cell.length_b   1.000
_cell.length_c   1.000
_cell.angle_alpha   90.00
_cell.angle_beta   90.00
_cell.angle_gamma   90.00
#
_symmetry.space_group_name_H-M   'P 1'
#
loop_
_entity.id
_entity.type
_entity.pdbx_description
1 polymer ?
#
loop_
_entity_poly.entity_id
_entity_poly.type
_entity_poly.pdbx_seq_one_letter_code
_entity_poly.pdbx_strand_id
1 'polypeptide(L)'
;MTQILQSPEPIVYQGHFGEFTITKSDRLSVIIYRSGLMIAALSFALGSTLVLWQGNNPAVIKALTPIYGCFCLALGLSLVTIHIYMAILHRLLQLFWIIGTITTVILAINSTQPLFLV
;
A
#
# COMPACT_ATOMS: atom_id res chain seq x y z
N MET A 1 -6.88 -38.90 26.57
CA MET A 1 -5.53 -38.73 25.99
C MET A 1 -5.56 -37.47 25.14
N THR A 2 -5.23 -36.33 25.73
CA THR A 2 -5.36 -35.01 25.11
C THR A 2 -4.07 -34.73 24.36
N GLN A 3 -4.08 -34.82 23.02
CA GLN A 3 -2.93 -34.43 22.21
C GLN A 3 -2.73 -32.91 22.37
N ILE A 4 -1.63 -32.54 23.03
CA ILE A 4 -1.15 -31.17 23.05
C ILE A 4 -0.79 -30.82 21.61
N LEU A 5 -1.44 -29.81 21.04
CA LEU A 5 -1.11 -29.23 19.74
C LEU A 5 0.34 -28.74 19.79
N GLN A 6 1.26 -29.59 19.35
CA GLN A 6 2.67 -29.26 19.21
C GLN A 6 2.76 -28.13 18.18
N SER A 7 3.14 -26.93 18.62
CA SER A 7 3.48 -25.87 17.66
C SER A 7 4.55 -26.44 16.73
N PRO A 8 4.38 -26.36 15.40
CA PRO A 8 5.37 -26.89 14.47
C PRO A 8 6.73 -26.30 14.81
N GLU A 9 7.75 -27.14 14.94
CA GLU A 9 9.12 -26.67 15.13
C GLU A 9 9.48 -25.68 14.01
N PRO A 10 10.23 -24.60 14.31
CA PRO A 10 10.58 -23.62 13.29
C PRO A 10 11.43 -24.27 12.19
N ILE A 11 10.97 -24.20 10.95
CA ILE A 11 11.71 -24.71 9.80
C ILE A 11 12.93 -23.80 9.58
N VAL A 12 14.13 -24.39 9.71
CA VAL A 12 15.41 -23.72 9.44
C VAL A 12 15.75 -23.87 7.96
N TYR A 13 16.04 -22.75 7.30
CA TYR A 13 16.43 -22.67 5.90
C TYR A 13 17.93 -22.37 5.81
N GLN A 14 18.60 -22.97 4.83
CA GLN A 14 20.00 -22.68 4.53
C GLN A 14 20.07 -21.53 3.51
N GLY A 15 20.57 -20.38 3.95
CA GLY A 15 20.83 -19.22 3.10
C GLY A 15 22.31 -19.07 2.74
N HIS A 16 22.61 -18.23 1.75
CA HIS A 16 24.00 -17.90 1.39
C HIS A 16 24.78 -17.24 2.55
N PHE A 17 24.07 -16.60 3.49
CA PHE A 17 24.63 -15.93 4.66
C PHE A 17 24.45 -16.72 5.96
N GLY A 18 24.15 -18.03 5.86
CA GLY A 18 23.90 -18.91 7.00
C GLY A 18 22.43 -19.28 7.18
N GLU A 19 22.16 -19.92 8.30
CA GLU A 19 20.82 -20.41 8.64
C GLU A 19 19.87 -19.26 9.00
N PHE A 20 18.64 -19.34 8.50
CA PHE A 20 17.59 -18.40 8.87
C PHE A 20 16.25 -19.13 9.05
N THR A 21 15.37 -18.52 9.83
CA THR A 21 14.00 -19.03 10.06
C THR A 21 13.01 -17.98 9.59
N ILE A 22 11.96 -18.41 8.90
CA ILE A 22 10.86 -17.51 8.51
C ILE A 22 9.80 -17.52 9.62
N THR A 23 9.64 -16.39 10.30
CA THR A 23 8.66 -16.24 11.36
C THR A 23 7.25 -16.02 10.79
N LYS A 24 6.22 -16.19 11.63
CA LYS A 24 4.85 -15.82 11.25
C LYS A 24 4.72 -14.34 10.90
N SER A 25 5.47 -13.47 11.59
CA SER A 25 5.51 -12.02 11.33
C SER A 25 6.03 -11.73 9.92
N ASP A 26 7.10 -12.42 9.49
CA ASP A 26 7.67 -12.26 8.15
C ASP A 26 6.68 -12.68 7.05
N ARG A 27 5.87 -13.72 7.31
CA ARG A 27 4.82 -14.12 6.36
C ARG A 27 3.68 -13.11 6.32
N LEU A 28 3.29 -12.58 7.48
CA LEU A 28 2.21 -11.61 7.58
C LEU A 28 2.59 -10.29 6.88
N SER A 29 3.81 -9.80 7.06
CA SER A 29 4.29 -8.59 6.37
C SER A 29 4.22 -8.76 4.85
N VAL A 30 4.59 -9.94 4.34
CA VAL A 30 4.49 -10.25 2.90
C VAL A 30 3.07 -10.20 2.38
N ILE A 31 2.13 -10.79 3.12
CA ILE A 31 0.70 -10.77 2.75
C ILE A 31 0.17 -9.33 2.76
N ILE A 32 0.50 -8.55 3.80
CA ILE A 32 0.02 -7.17 3.95
C ILE A 32 0.56 -6.26 2.84
N TYR A 33 1.87 -6.29 2.54
CA TYR A 33 2.38 -5.39 1.50
C TYR A 33 1.82 -5.77 0.13
N ARG A 34 1.68 -7.07 -0.17
CA ARG A 34 1.12 -7.52 -1.46
C ARG A 34 -0.34 -7.14 -1.63
N SER A 35 -1.14 -7.29 -0.57
CA SER A 35 -2.55 -6.89 -0.60
C SER A 35 -2.66 -5.36 -0.72
N GLY A 36 -1.85 -4.60 0.01
CA GLY A 36 -1.76 -3.15 -0.12
C GLY A 36 -1.42 -2.70 -1.54
N LEU A 37 -0.42 -3.32 -2.17
CA LEU A 37 -0.03 -3.00 -3.54
C LEU A 37 -1.13 -3.37 -4.57
N MET A 38 -1.84 -4.48 -4.35
CA MET A 38 -2.99 -4.85 -5.18
C MET A 38 -4.12 -3.84 -5.06
N ILE A 39 -4.47 -3.41 -3.84
CA ILE A 39 -5.51 -2.40 -3.60
C ILE A 39 -5.10 -1.06 -4.24
N ALA A 40 -3.83 -0.65 -4.10
CA ALA A 40 -3.33 0.54 -4.77
C ALA A 40 -3.45 0.45 -6.30
N ALA A 41 -3.03 -0.66 -6.90
CA ALA A 41 -3.15 -0.89 -8.34
C ALA A 41 -4.61 -0.85 -8.83
N LEU A 42 -5.53 -1.48 -8.09
CA LEU A 42 -6.96 -1.48 -8.40
C LEU A 42 -7.58 -0.08 -8.28
N SER A 43 -7.25 0.66 -7.23
CA SER A 43 -7.72 2.04 -7.05
C SER A 43 -7.23 2.95 -8.18
N PHE A 44 -5.96 2.82 -8.58
CA PHE A 44 -5.42 3.56 -9.72
C PHE A 44 -6.12 3.19 -11.04
N ALA A 45 -6.21 1.90 -11.34
CA ALA A 45 -6.88 1.42 -12.56
C ALA A 45 -8.35 1.86 -12.63
N LEU A 46 -9.09 1.77 -11.51
CA LEU A 46 -10.47 2.21 -11.42
C LEU A 46 -10.57 3.73 -11.62
N GLY A 47 -9.75 4.52 -10.93
CA GLY A 47 -9.72 5.97 -11.07
C GLY A 47 -9.43 6.41 -12.51
N SER A 48 -8.39 5.85 -13.13
CA SER A 48 -8.05 6.15 -14.53
C SER A 48 -9.17 5.74 -15.49
N THR A 49 -9.78 4.57 -15.31
CA THR A 49 -10.89 4.10 -16.15
C THR A 49 -12.10 5.03 -16.05
N LEU A 50 -12.46 5.44 -14.83
CA LEU A 50 -13.57 6.36 -14.60
C LEU A 50 -13.34 7.72 -15.26
N VAL A 51 -12.14 8.27 -15.17
CA VAL A 51 -11.77 9.54 -15.83
C VAL A 51 -11.85 9.41 -17.35
N LEU A 52 -11.27 8.34 -17.92
CA LEU A 52 -11.25 8.14 -19.37
C LEU A 52 -12.64 7.87 -19.97
N TRP A 53 -13.55 7.25 -19.21
CA TRP A 53 -14.91 6.98 -19.68
C TRP A 53 -15.84 8.17 -19.45
N GLN A 54 -15.90 8.70 -18.23
CA GLN A 54 -16.92 9.68 -17.82
C GLN A 54 -16.33 10.82 -16.97
N GLY A 55 -15.18 11.37 -17.36
CA GLY A 55 -14.49 12.45 -16.62
C GLY A 55 -15.33 13.72 -16.40
N ASN A 56 -16.35 13.98 -17.22
CA ASN A 56 -17.26 15.12 -17.06
C ASN A 56 -18.47 14.82 -16.14
N ASN A 57 -18.66 13.58 -15.70
CA ASN A 57 -19.79 13.22 -14.84
C ASN A 57 -19.51 13.67 -13.39
N PRO A 58 -20.38 14.52 -12.79
CA PRO A 58 -20.20 15.00 -11.42
C PRO A 58 -20.11 13.88 -10.37
N ALA A 59 -20.78 12.75 -10.59
CA ALA A 59 -20.70 11.59 -9.70
C ALA A 59 -19.32 10.94 -9.74
N VAL A 60 -18.71 10.83 -10.92
CA VAL A 60 -17.35 10.29 -11.09
C VAL A 60 -16.33 11.21 -10.42
N ILE A 61 -16.44 12.51 -10.65
CA ILE A 61 -15.54 13.51 -10.04
C ILE A 61 -15.58 13.42 -8.51
N LYS A 62 -16.77 13.25 -7.92
CA LYS A 62 -16.91 13.06 -6.47
C LYS A 62 -16.35 11.73 -5.98
N ALA A 63 -16.47 10.66 -6.77
CA ALA A 63 -15.94 9.34 -6.41
C ALA A 63 -14.41 9.26 -6.51
N LEU A 64 -13.76 10.10 -7.33
CA LEU A 64 -12.30 10.08 -7.49
C LEU A 64 -11.55 10.44 -6.22
N THR A 65 -12.03 11.39 -5.42
CA THR A 65 -11.38 11.81 -4.17
C THR A 65 -11.20 10.64 -3.17
N PRO A 66 -12.26 9.89 -2.79
CA PRO A 66 -12.09 8.74 -1.90
C PRO A 66 -11.30 7.59 -2.54
N ILE A 67 -11.41 7.37 -3.86
CA ILE A 67 -10.61 6.36 -4.57
C ILE A 67 -9.11 6.70 -4.49
N TYR A 68 -8.76 7.97 -4.72
CA TYR A 68 -7.39 8.45 -4.60
C TYR A 68 -6.88 8.38 -3.16
N GLY A 69 -7.73 8.73 -2.17
CA GLY A 69 -7.40 8.54 -0.75
C GLY A 69 -7.09 7.07 -0.40
N CYS A 70 -7.91 6.14 -0.90
CA CYS A 70 -7.67 4.70 -0.75
C CYS A 70 -6.34 4.27 -1.38
N PHE A 71 -6.04 4.76 -2.59
CA PHE A 71 -4.75 4.54 -3.25
C PHE A 71 -3.57 5.00 -2.37
N CYS A 72 -3.62 6.23 -1.85
CA CYS A 72 -2.56 6.78 -1.00
C CYS A 72 -2.33 5.94 0.26
N LEU A 73 -3.40 5.53 0.94
CA LEU A 73 -3.32 4.73 2.17
C LEU A 73 -2.80 3.32 1.89
N ALA A 74 -3.30 2.65 0.85
CA ALA A 74 -2.88 1.31 0.48
C ALA A 74 -1.41 1.28 0.03
N LEU A 75 -0.97 2.29 -0.72
CA LEU A 75 0.42 2.46 -1.11
C LEU A 75 1.33 2.70 0.10
N GLY A 76 0.90 3.57 1.02
CA GLY A 76 1.64 3.84 2.26
C GLY A 76 1.80 2.60 3.13
N LEU A 77 0.71 1.85 3.34
CA LEU A 77 0.72 0.60 4.09
C LEU A 77 1.68 -0.41 3.45
N SER A 78 1.67 -0.54 2.12
CA SER A 78 2.61 -1.39 1.40
C SER A 78 4.06 -0.95 1.59
N LEU A 79 4.34 0.35 1.53
CA LEU A 79 5.70 0.88 1.72
C LEU A 79 6.21 0.72 3.15
N VAL A 80 5.35 0.77 4.17
CA VAL A 80 5.78 0.56 5.56
C VAL A 80 6.06 -0.92 5.84
N THR A 81 5.32 -1.83 5.22
CA THR A 81 5.39 -3.28 5.50
C THR A 81 6.38 -4.04 4.63
N ILE A 82 6.75 -3.52 3.46
CA ILE A 82 7.73 -4.15 2.59
C ILE A 82 9.13 -4.10 3.21
N HIS A 83 9.76 -5.27 3.29
CA HIS A 83 11.14 -5.38 3.77
C HIS A 83 12.09 -5.26 2.57
N ILE A 84 12.60 -4.05 2.32
CA ILE A 84 13.57 -3.78 1.25
C ILE A 84 14.98 -3.72 1.86
N TYR A 85 15.87 -4.60 1.43
CA TYR A 85 17.26 -4.64 1.93
C TYR A 85 18.05 -3.35 1.65
N MET A 86 17.77 -2.68 0.53
CA MET A 86 18.35 -1.38 0.18
C MET A 86 17.65 -0.24 0.93
N ALA A 87 18.14 0.05 2.14
CA ALA A 87 17.53 1.05 3.03
C ALA A 87 17.41 2.45 2.41
N ILE A 88 18.38 2.88 1.59
CA ILE A 88 18.36 4.20 0.93
C ILE A 88 17.17 4.29 -0.04
N LEU A 89 17.01 3.28 -0.89
CA LEU A 89 15.90 3.22 -1.83
C LEU A 89 14.55 3.23 -1.11
N HIS A 90 14.43 2.45 -0.03
CA HIS A 90 13.21 2.39 0.76
C HIS A 90 12.82 3.75 1.35
N ARG A 91 13.78 4.47 1.92
CA ARG A 91 13.56 5.81 2.49
C ARG A 91 13.18 6.84 1.43
N LEU A 92 13.80 6.80 0.26
CA LEU A 92 13.45 7.71 -0.84
C LEU A 92 12.00 7.50 -1.31
N LEU A 93 11.56 6.24 -1.44
CA LEU A 93 10.17 5.93 -1.78
C LEU A 93 9.19 6.44 -0.71
N GLN A 94 9.52 6.26 0.57
CA GLN A 94 8.71 6.79 1.67
C GLN A 94 8.65 8.33 1.63
N LEU A 95 9.77 9.00 1.33
CA LEU A 95 9.82 10.45 1.22
C LEU A 95 8.95 10.97 0.07
N PHE A 96 9.02 10.35 -1.11
CA PHE A 96 8.15 10.72 -2.22
C PHE A 96 6.67 10.49 -1.91
N TRP A 97 6.35 9.39 -1.22
CA TRP A 97 4.99 9.13 -0.77
C TRP A 97 4.52 10.16 0.26
N ILE A 98 5.34 10.52 1.26
CA ILE A 98 5.02 11.55 2.27
C ILE A 98 4.76 12.89 1.58
N ILE A 99 5.67 13.34 0.71
CA ILE A 99 5.51 14.62 0.00
C ILE A 99 4.21 14.60 -0.82
N GLY A 100 4.01 13.57 -1.65
CA GLY A 100 2.82 13.47 -2.49
C GLY A 100 1.51 13.45 -1.71
N THR A 101 1.46 12.68 -0.61
CA THR A 101 0.25 12.59 0.24
C THR A 101 -0.01 13.87 1.03
N ILE A 102 1.01 14.49 1.61
CA ILE A 102 0.86 15.77 2.32
C ILE A 102 0.37 16.85 1.35
N THR A 103 0.99 16.99 0.18
CA THR A 103 0.55 17.96 -0.83
C THR A 103 -0.89 17.70 -1.24
N THR A 104 -1.28 16.44 -1.45
CA THR A 104 -2.67 16.07 -1.75
C THR A 104 -3.62 16.54 -0.65
N VAL A 105 -3.30 16.26 0.61
CA VAL A 105 -4.15 16.66 1.75
C VAL A 105 -4.27 18.17 1.85
N ILE A 106 -3.17 18.91 1.67
CA ILE A 106 -3.18 20.37 1.65
C ILE A 106 -4.11 20.87 0.54
N LEU A 107 -4.00 20.34 -0.68
CA LEU A 107 -4.85 20.74 -1.81
C LEU A 107 -6.33 20.39 -1.55
N ALA A 108 -6.60 19.23 -0.96
CA ALA A 108 -7.95 18.78 -0.66
C ALA A 108 -8.66 19.64 0.40
N ILE A 109 -7.91 20.18 1.38
CA ILE A 109 -8.46 21.04 2.43
C ILE A 109 -8.63 22.49 1.94
N ASN A 110 -7.69 23.00 1.13
CA ASN A 110 -7.70 24.39 0.70
C ASN A 110 -8.62 24.66 -0.51
N SER A 111 -9.09 23.62 -1.20
CA SER A 111 -9.90 23.77 -2.40
C SER A 111 -11.39 23.58 -2.11
N THR A 112 -12.21 24.51 -2.61
CA THR A 112 -13.68 24.39 -2.61
C THR A 112 -14.21 23.45 -3.70
N GLN A 113 -13.35 23.10 -4.66
CA GLN A 113 -13.65 22.17 -5.74
C GLN A 113 -13.11 20.76 -5.41
N PRO A 114 -13.70 19.70 -5.97
CA PRO A 114 -13.16 18.35 -5.89
C PRO A 114 -11.68 18.34 -6.33
N LEU A 115 -10.83 17.59 -5.63
CA LEU A 115 -9.38 17.56 -5.84
C LEU A 115 -8.96 17.37 -7.32
N PHE A 116 -9.76 16.63 -8.10
CA PHE A 116 -9.49 16.39 -9.51
C PHE A 116 -9.66 17.63 -10.42
N LEU A 117 -10.39 18.65 -9.96
CA LEU A 117 -10.68 19.87 -10.73
C LEU A 117 -9.82 21.06 -10.33
N VAL A 118 -8.93 20.89 -9.34
CA VAL A 118 -7.98 21.90 -8.84
C VAL A 118 -6.75 21.94 -9.74
#